data_AF-A0AA42XKD9-F1
#
_entry.id   AF-A0AA42XKD9-F1
#
_cell.length_a   1.000
_cell.length_b   1.000
_cell.length_c   1.000
_cell.angle_alpha   90.00
_cell.angle_beta   90.00
_cell.angle_gamma   90.00
#
_symmetry.space_group_name_H-M   'P 1'
#
loop_
_entity.id
_entity.type
_entity.pdbx_description
1 polymer ?
#
loop_
_entity_poly.entity_id
_entity_poly.type
_entity_poly.pdbx_seq_one_letter_code
_entity_poly.pdbx_strand_id
1 'polypeptide(L)'
;MGLAIFCLILGFIVGYLLRDSRQEKPKETIQKTRNVYLNYNERQREKIRYHNDADRIRQLNLLSPNESKFMRLLQHQFEDHKLIVKDRRFYIADRDNYPVAIFEYRDGTKQLKVEDTEEGTPVFLYKAILSSEAILEDKAKLRAECRIT
;
A
#
# COMPACT_ATOMS: atom_id res chain seq x y z
N MET A 1 22.57 58.96 -33.00
CA MET A 1 22.01 57.69 -33.52
C MET A 1 22.60 56.46 -32.82
N GLY A 2 23.93 56.36 -32.62
CA GLY A 2 24.55 55.19 -31.97
C GLY A 2 24.22 54.98 -30.48
N LEU A 3 24.03 56.06 -29.71
CA LEU A 3 23.73 55.98 -28.27
C LEU A 3 22.36 55.33 -27.97
N ALA A 4 21.34 55.63 -28.79
CA ALA A 4 20.01 55.03 -28.67
C ALA A 4 20.04 53.52 -28.96
N ILE A 5 20.84 53.09 -29.94
CA ILE A 5 20.99 51.68 -30.31
C ILE A 5 21.72 50.93 -29.19
N PHE A 6 22.74 51.54 -28.58
CA PHE A 6 23.46 50.95 -27.45
C PHE A 6 22.57 50.72 -26.22
N CYS A 7 21.69 51.68 -25.89
CA CYS A 7 20.74 51.52 -24.78
C CYS A 7 19.71 50.40 -25.03
N LEU A 8 19.27 50.21 -26.27
CA LEU A 8 18.34 49.12 -26.61
C LEU A 8 19.00 47.74 -26.49
N ILE A 9 20.26 47.60 -26.92
CA ILE A 9 21.00 46.35 -26.82
C ILE A 9 21.29 46.02 -25.34
N LEU A 10 21.70 46.99 -24.53
CA LEU A 10 21.92 46.80 -23.10
C LEU A 10 20.62 46.44 -22.36
N GLY A 11 19.52 47.12 -22.66
CA GLY A 11 18.21 46.80 -22.09
C GLY A 11 17.75 45.38 -22.42
N PHE A 12 18.02 44.93 -23.65
CA PHE A 12 17.69 43.57 -24.09
C PHE A 12 18.52 42.51 -23.35
N ILE A 13 19.83 42.72 -23.20
CA ILE A 13 20.73 41.80 -22.49
C ILE A 13 20.35 41.69 -21.00
N VAL A 14 20.12 42.83 -20.34
CA VAL A 14 19.72 42.87 -18.92
C VAL A 14 18.35 42.23 -18.72
N GLY A 15 17.39 42.50 -19.62
CA GLY A 15 16.07 41.88 -19.58
C GLY A 15 16.11 40.36 -19.79
N TYR A 16 17.01 39.87 -20.65
CA TYR A 16 17.17 38.44 -20.91
C TYR A 16 17.80 37.71 -19.72
N LEU A 17 18.84 38.29 -19.10
CA LEU A 17 19.49 37.73 -17.90
C LEU A 17 18.55 37.70 -16.68
N LEU A 18 17.72 38.72 -16.49
CA LEU A 18 16.72 38.76 -15.42
C LEU A 18 15.56 37.76 -15.62
N ARG A 19 15.28 37.35 -16.86
CA ARG A 19 14.25 36.37 -17.17
C ARG A 19 14.65 34.95 -16.77
N ASP A 20 15.91 34.57 -16.98
CA ASP A 20 16.43 33.25 -16.59
C ASP A 20 16.59 33.10 -15.05
N SER A 21 16.68 34.22 -14.32
CA SER A 21 16.71 34.19 -12.84
C SER A 21 15.34 33.94 -12.20
N ARG A 22 14.23 34.01 -12.96
CA ARG A 22 12.90 33.64 -12.45
C ARG A 22 12.69 32.14 -12.62
N GLN A 23 13.43 31.36 -11.86
CA GLN A 23 13.05 29.96 -11.64
C GLN A 23 11.67 29.97 -10.97
N GLU A 24 10.69 29.37 -11.64
CA GLU A 24 9.41 29.07 -11.03
C GLU A 24 9.69 28.29 -9.76
N LYS A 25 9.38 28.88 -8.60
CA LYS A 25 9.50 28.19 -7.32
C LYS A 25 8.71 26.89 -7.44
N PRO A 26 9.32 25.72 -7.24
CA PRO A 26 8.57 24.47 -7.26
C PRO A 26 7.40 24.63 -6.28
N LYS A 27 6.18 24.35 -6.75
CA LYS A 27 5.00 24.34 -5.90
C LYS A 27 5.26 23.33 -4.79
N GLU A 28 5.65 23.82 -3.62
CA GLU A 28 5.76 22.99 -2.43
C GLU A 28 4.42 22.30 -2.25
N THR A 29 4.42 20.97 -2.40
CA THR A 29 3.28 20.15 -2.06
C THR A 29 3.08 20.32 -0.57
N ILE A 30 2.13 21.17 -0.19
CA ILE A 30 1.71 21.36 1.19
C ILE A 30 1.26 20.00 1.69
N GLN A 31 2.18 19.26 2.33
CA GLN A 31 1.84 18.10 3.13
C GLN A 31 1.01 18.66 4.28
N LYS A 32 -0.31 18.58 4.15
CA LYS A 32 -1.25 18.93 5.22
C LYS A 32 -1.03 17.92 6.35
N THR A 33 -0.08 18.21 7.23
CA THR A 33 0.10 17.55 8.52
C THR A 33 -0.96 18.05 9.49
N ARG A 34 -2.24 17.88 9.13
CA ARG A 34 -3.31 18.00 10.12
C ARG A 34 -3.33 16.66 10.84
N ASN A 35 -3.22 16.68 12.16
CA ASN A 35 -3.46 15.51 13.01
C ASN A 35 -4.95 15.17 12.88
N VAL A 36 -5.33 14.50 11.80
CA VAL A 36 -6.68 14.00 11.59
C VAL A 36 -6.80 12.78 12.50
N TYR A 37 -7.55 12.91 13.57
CA TYR A 37 -7.98 11.78 14.36
C TYR A 37 -8.91 10.93 13.49
N LEU A 38 -8.34 9.93 12.82
CA LEU A 38 -9.10 9.00 12.00
C LEU A 38 -10.03 8.19 12.89
N ASN A 39 -11.28 8.05 12.47
CA ASN A 39 -12.21 7.13 13.08
C ASN A 39 -11.70 5.69 12.94
N TYR A 40 -12.16 4.78 13.79
CA TYR A 40 -11.75 3.37 13.77
C TYR A 40 -11.85 2.74 12.38
N ASN A 41 -12.97 2.93 11.68
CA ASN A 41 -13.16 2.40 10.32
C ASN A 41 -12.19 3.01 9.31
N GLU A 42 -11.86 4.30 9.47
CA GLU A 42 -10.90 4.98 8.60
C GLU A 42 -9.48 4.46 8.85
N ARG A 43 -9.13 4.15 10.10
CA ARG A 43 -7.85 3.49 10.44
C ARG A 43 -7.74 2.13 9.78
N GLN A 44 -8.78 1.30 9.82
CA GLN A 44 -8.78 -0.02 9.16
C GLN A 44 -8.59 0.10 7.65
N ARG A 45 -9.26 1.06 7.00
CA ARG A 45 -9.12 1.31 5.56
C ARG A 45 -7.71 1.80 5.22
N GLU A 46 -7.15 2.70 6.04
CA GLU A 46 -5.80 3.24 5.82
C GLU A 46 -4.72 2.15 6.01
N LYS A 47 -4.95 1.16 6.89
CA LYS A 47 -4.05 0.00 7.04
C LYS A 47 -3.80 -0.69 5.72
N ILE A 48 -4.80 -0.89 4.87
CA ILE A 48 -4.64 -1.63 3.60
C ILE A 48 -4.44 -0.73 2.37
N ARG A 49 -4.55 0.59 2.53
CA ARG A 49 -4.41 1.54 1.43
C ARG A 49 -2.96 1.73 1.01
N TYR A 50 -2.72 1.73 -0.30
CA TYR A 50 -1.45 2.15 -0.88
C TYR A 50 -1.45 3.65 -1.14
N HIS A 51 -0.29 4.30 -1.01
CA HIS A 51 -0.15 5.71 -1.36
C HIS A 51 -0.21 5.95 -2.87
N ASN A 52 0.36 5.02 -3.65
CA ASN A 52 0.35 5.04 -5.11
C ASN A 52 0.53 3.61 -5.66
N ASP A 53 0.37 3.45 -6.98
CA ASP A 53 0.48 2.14 -7.62
C ASP A 53 1.93 1.63 -7.67
N ALA A 54 2.92 2.52 -7.64
CA ALA A 54 4.34 2.14 -7.54
C ALA A 54 4.66 1.48 -6.19
N ASP A 55 4.05 1.94 -5.10
CA ASP A 55 4.16 1.39 -3.75
C ASP A 55 3.55 -0.01 -3.69
N ARG A 56 2.38 -0.20 -4.32
CA ARG A 56 1.78 -1.53 -4.51
C ARG A 56 2.74 -2.49 -5.22
N ILE A 57 3.33 -2.08 -6.35
CA ILE A 57 4.29 -2.90 -7.10
C ILE A 57 5.53 -3.20 -6.25
N ARG A 58 6.05 -2.20 -5.51
CA ARG A 58 7.19 -2.38 -4.61
C ARG A 58 6.90 -3.42 -3.53
N GLN A 59 5.74 -3.33 -2.87
CA GLN A 59 5.33 -4.29 -1.84
C GLN A 59 5.25 -5.71 -2.40
N LEU A 60 4.70 -5.89 -3.61
CA LEU A 60 4.65 -7.19 -4.28
C LEU A 60 6.05 -7.73 -4.65
N ASN A 61 6.96 -6.86 -5.06
CA ASN A 61 8.33 -7.26 -5.41
C ASN A 61 9.19 -7.63 -4.20
N LEU A 62 8.80 -7.19 -2.99
CA LEU A 62 9.51 -7.52 -1.76
C LEU A 62 9.17 -8.92 -1.21
N LEU A 63 8.22 -9.61 -1.84
CA LEU A 63 7.80 -10.95 -1.42
C LEU A 63 8.85 -12.00 -1.77
N SER A 64 9.08 -12.91 -0.83
CA SER A 64 9.86 -14.12 -1.06
C SER A 64 9.14 -15.06 -2.05
N PRO A 65 9.86 -16.04 -2.63
CA PRO A 65 9.22 -17.05 -3.49
C PRO A 65 8.11 -17.82 -2.78
N ASN A 66 8.26 -18.10 -1.47
CA ASN A 66 7.27 -18.82 -0.69
C ASN A 66 6.08 -17.93 -0.32
N GLU A 67 6.34 -16.68 0.04
CA GLU A 67 5.31 -15.66 0.25
C GLU A 67 4.47 -15.45 -1.02
N SER A 68 5.11 -15.47 -2.20
CA SER A 68 4.43 -15.37 -3.50
C SER A 68 3.57 -16.60 -3.81
N LYS A 69 4.02 -17.81 -3.45
CA LYS A 69 3.21 -19.03 -3.56
C LYS A 69 2.02 -18.98 -2.61
N PHE A 70 2.25 -18.56 -1.37
CA PHE A 70 1.20 -18.40 -0.36
C PHE A 70 0.14 -17.38 -0.81
N MET A 71 0.58 -16.23 -1.35
CA MET A 71 -0.31 -15.23 -1.95
C MET A 71 -1.21 -15.83 -3.03
N ARG A 72 -0.65 -16.64 -3.93
CA ARG A 72 -1.43 -17.30 -5.00
C ARG A 72 -2.45 -18.30 -4.44
N LEU A 73 -2.09 -19.05 -3.39
CA LEU A 73 -3.03 -19.94 -2.70
C LEU A 73 -4.18 -19.15 -2.08
N LEU A 74 -3.88 -18.05 -1.39
CA LEU A 74 -4.91 -17.16 -0.84
C LEU A 74 -5.81 -16.61 -1.93
N GLN A 75 -5.24 -16.14 -3.05
CA GLN A 75 -6.01 -15.61 -4.16
C GLN A 75 -6.98 -16.65 -4.75
N HIS A 76 -6.52 -17.90 -4.88
CA HIS A 76 -7.37 -19.01 -5.34
C HIS A 76 -8.45 -19.36 -4.32
N GLN A 77 -8.17 -19.27 -3.01
CA GLN A 77 -9.17 -19.62 -2.01
C GLN A 77 -10.18 -18.51 -1.75
N PHE A 78 -9.80 -17.26 -1.96
CA PHE A 78 -10.63 -16.09 -1.70
C PHE A 78 -11.00 -15.36 -3.00
N GLU A 79 -11.48 -16.09 -4.01
CA GLU A 79 -11.79 -15.55 -5.35
C GLU A 79 -12.76 -14.36 -5.33
N ASP A 80 -13.75 -14.40 -4.43
CA ASP A 80 -14.78 -13.35 -4.30
C ASP A 80 -14.32 -12.12 -3.50
N HIS A 81 -13.10 -12.15 -2.96
CA HIS A 81 -12.57 -11.13 -2.07
C HIS A 81 -11.30 -10.51 -2.64
N LYS A 82 -11.00 -9.29 -2.21
CA LYS A 82 -9.81 -8.60 -2.67
C LYS A 82 -8.62 -8.96 -1.79
N LEU A 83 -7.57 -9.53 -2.39
CA LEU A 83 -6.29 -9.76 -1.74
C LEU A 83 -5.40 -8.51 -1.86
N ILE A 84 -4.95 -7.99 -0.72
CA ILE A 84 -4.07 -6.81 -0.65
C ILE A 84 -2.82 -7.19 0.15
N VAL A 85 -1.64 -6.82 -0.36
CA VAL A 85 -0.35 -7.13 0.27
C VAL A 85 0.30 -5.85 0.75
N LYS A 86 0.47 -5.70 2.06
CA LYS A 86 1.15 -4.54 2.61
C LYS A 86 1.98 -4.93 3.82
N ASP A 87 3.24 -4.50 3.83
CA ASP A 87 4.19 -4.77 4.90
C ASP A 87 4.34 -6.28 5.18
N ARG A 88 4.40 -7.08 4.10
CA ARG A 88 4.44 -8.56 4.11
C ARG A 88 3.24 -9.25 4.77
N ARG A 89 2.15 -8.52 4.99
CA ARG A 89 0.87 -9.06 5.44
C ARG A 89 -0.09 -9.16 4.26
N PHE A 90 -0.87 -10.22 4.26
CA PHE A 90 -1.85 -10.55 3.23
C PHE A 90 -3.25 -10.30 3.79
N TYR A 91 -3.85 -9.19 3.40
CA TYR A 91 -5.18 -8.79 3.82
C TYR A 91 -6.22 -9.33 2.85
N ILE A 92 -7.22 -10.02 3.38
CA ILE A 92 -8.47 -10.30 2.67
C ILE A 92 -9.42 -9.15 2.99
N ALA A 93 -9.85 -8.43 1.97
CA ALA A 93 -10.74 -7.29 2.10
C ALA A 93 -12.06 -7.53 1.37
N ASP A 94 -13.12 -6.92 1.89
CA ASP A 94 -14.42 -6.87 1.24
C ASP A 94 -14.41 -5.93 0.01
N ARG A 95 -15.59 -5.78 -0.61
CA ARG A 95 -15.77 -4.89 -1.77
C ARG A 95 -15.48 -3.41 -1.47
N ASP A 96 -15.64 -3.00 -0.21
CA ASP A 96 -15.44 -1.63 0.25
C ASP A 96 -14.00 -1.35 0.69
N ASN A 97 -13.08 -2.30 0.51
CA ASN A 97 -11.70 -2.25 1.02
C ASN A 97 -11.65 -2.12 2.55
N TYR A 98 -12.53 -2.83 3.25
CA TYR A 98 -12.41 -3.06 4.68
C TYR A 98 -11.72 -4.40 4.93
N PRO A 99 -10.68 -4.47 5.79
CA PRO A 99 -9.97 -5.71 6.08
C PRO A 99 -10.85 -6.66 6.89
N VAL A 100 -10.98 -7.89 6.41
CA VAL A 100 -11.83 -8.94 7.00
C VAL A 100 -10.99 -10.02 7.69
N ALA A 101 -9.80 -10.31 7.14
CA ALA A 101 -8.83 -11.22 7.73
C ALA A 101 -7.40 -10.84 7.32
N ILE A 102 -6.44 -11.17 8.16
CA ILE A 102 -5.02 -10.94 7.93
C ILE A 102 -4.31 -12.28 7.94
N PHE A 103 -3.49 -12.54 6.93
CA PHE A 103 -2.64 -13.71 6.86
C PHE A 103 -1.18 -13.25 6.88
N GLU A 104 -0.36 -13.87 7.72
CA GLU A 104 1.09 -13.68 7.77
C GLU A 104 1.77 -14.97 7.39
N TYR A 105 2.74 -14.92 6.47
CA TYR A 105 3.60 -16.06 6.18
C TYR A 105 5.01 -15.80 6.70
N ARG A 106 5.60 -16.80 7.36
CA ARG A 106 6.99 -16.78 7.82
C ARG A 106 7.72 -18.02 7.34
N ASP A 107 8.89 -17.81 6.76
CA ASP A 107 9.78 -18.91 6.45
C ASP A 107 10.25 -19.61 7.75
N GLY A 108 10.47 -20.91 7.68
CA GLY A 108 10.91 -21.70 8.81
C GLY A 108 11.08 -23.17 8.47
N THR A 109 11.63 -23.93 9.41
CA THR A 109 11.81 -25.38 9.28
C THR A 109 10.70 -26.16 10.02
N LYS A 110 10.15 -25.58 11.08
CA LYS A 110 9.04 -26.16 11.84
C LYS A 110 7.73 -25.54 11.39
N GLN A 111 6.77 -26.40 11.08
CA GLN A 111 5.41 -26.02 10.78
C GLN A 111 4.74 -25.47 12.05
N LEU A 112 4.16 -24.28 11.95
CA LEU A 112 3.39 -23.65 13.02
C LEU A 112 2.26 -22.84 12.41
N LYS A 113 1.05 -22.99 12.96
CA LYS A 113 -0.11 -22.17 12.66
C LYS A 113 -0.59 -21.54 13.96
N VAL A 114 -0.69 -20.22 14.01
CA VAL A 114 -1.18 -19.47 15.17
C VAL A 114 -2.30 -18.55 14.72
N GLU A 115 -3.34 -18.46 15.53
CA GLU A 115 -4.48 -17.58 15.33
C GLU A 115 -4.46 -16.52 16.44
N ASP A 116 -4.64 -15.25 16.05
CA ASP A 116 -4.69 -14.10 16.94
C ASP A 116 -5.75 -13.11 16.44
N THR A 117 -5.97 -12.01 17.16
CA THR A 117 -6.89 -10.95 16.76
C THR A 117 -6.23 -9.59 16.90
N GLU A 118 -6.11 -8.85 15.80
CA GLU A 118 -5.60 -7.48 15.78
C GLU A 118 -6.76 -6.51 15.56
N GLU A 119 -7.08 -5.70 16.57
CA GLU A 119 -8.17 -4.71 16.51
C GLU A 119 -9.47 -5.33 15.98
N GLY A 120 -9.87 -6.49 16.50
CA GLY A 120 -11.09 -7.18 16.06
C GLY A 120 -11.00 -7.82 14.66
N THR A 121 -9.87 -7.73 13.96
CA THR A 121 -9.62 -8.46 12.70
C THR A 121 -8.85 -9.74 13.01
N PRO A 122 -9.27 -10.92 12.54
CA PRO A 122 -8.58 -12.18 12.79
C PRO A 122 -7.25 -12.22 12.03
N VAL A 123 -6.21 -12.71 12.69
CA VAL A 123 -4.85 -12.84 12.16
C VAL A 123 -4.44 -14.30 12.17
N PHE A 124 -4.08 -14.82 11.00
CA PHE A 124 -3.60 -16.18 10.83
C PHE A 124 -2.12 -16.17 10.47
N LEU A 125 -1.27 -16.59 11.40
CA LEU A 125 0.16 -16.72 11.19
C LEU A 125 0.50 -18.14 10.74
N TYR A 126 1.06 -18.24 9.54
CA TYR A 126 1.58 -19.45 8.95
C TYR A 126 3.09 -19.42 8.98
N LYS A 127 3.72 -20.43 9.58
CA LYS A 127 5.16 -20.62 9.51
C LYS A 127 5.47 -21.94 8.83
N ALA A 128 6.24 -21.90 7.75
CA ALA A 128 6.65 -23.08 6.97
C ALA A 128 5.48 -23.95 6.44
N ILE A 129 4.25 -23.46 6.46
CA ILE A 129 3.05 -24.17 6.01
C ILE A 129 2.55 -23.53 4.72
N LEU A 130 2.55 -24.30 3.64
CA LEU A 130 1.93 -23.95 2.36
C LEU A 130 0.83 -24.98 2.07
N SER A 131 -0.22 -24.96 2.89
CA SER A 131 -1.34 -25.90 2.78
C SER A 131 -2.61 -25.17 2.38
N SER A 132 -3.15 -25.59 1.23
CA SER A 132 -4.44 -25.11 0.71
C SER A 132 -5.60 -25.52 1.63
N GLU A 133 -5.53 -26.73 2.19
CA GLU A 133 -6.53 -27.27 3.13
C GLU A 133 -6.60 -26.43 4.41
N ALA A 134 -5.44 -26.08 4.98
CA ALA A 134 -5.39 -25.26 6.18
C ALA A 134 -5.93 -23.84 5.96
N ILE A 135 -5.87 -23.31 4.74
CA ILE A 135 -6.47 -22.03 4.36
C ILE A 135 -8.00 -22.18 4.19
N LEU A 136 -8.46 -23.31 3.64
CA LEU A 136 -9.89 -23.61 3.50
C LEU A 136 -10.58 -23.73 4.87
N GLU A 137 -9.92 -24.34 5.85
CA GLU A 137 -10.43 -24.39 7.22
C GLU A 137 -10.62 -22.99 7.81
N ASP A 138 -9.65 -22.10 7.62
CA ASP A 138 -9.75 -20.73 8.12
C ASP A 138 -10.80 -19.92 7.35
N LYS A 139 -10.93 -20.13 6.04
CA LYS A 139 -12.05 -19.59 5.26
C LYS A 139 -13.39 -20.06 5.83
N ALA A 140 -13.53 -21.33 6.16
CA ALA A 140 -14.75 -21.88 6.75
C ALA A 140 -15.06 -21.25 8.12
N LYS A 141 -14.04 -21.03 8.96
CA LYS A 141 -14.19 -20.28 10.23
C LYS A 141 -14.68 -18.85 9.99
N LEU A 142 -14.05 -18.12 9.08
CA LEU A 142 -14.45 -16.75 8.74
C LEU A 142 -15.90 -16.68 8.22
N ARG A 143 -16.36 -17.70 7.50
CA ARG A 143 -17.77 -17.83 7.10
C ARG A 143 -18.70 -18.07 8.29
N ALA A 144 -18.30 -18.95 9.21
CA ALA A 144 -19.08 -19.23 10.42
C ALA A 144 -19.20 -18.00 11.33
N GLU A 145 -18.19 -17.13 11.35
CA GLU A 145 -18.22 -15.83 12.04
C GLU A 145 -18.96 -14.73 11.27
N CYS A 146 -19.60 -15.06 10.13
CA CYS A 146 -20.30 -14.13 9.24
C CYS A 146 -19.43 -12.96 8.76
N ARG A 147 -18.10 -13.16 8.66
CA ARG A 147 -17.14 -12.13 8.20
C ARG A 147 -17.01 -12.10 6.69
N ILE A 148 -17.13 -13.26 6.06
CA ILE A 148 -17.10 -13.42 4.61
C ILE A 148 -18.34 -14.19 4.17
N THR A 149 -18.82 -13.90 2.96
CA THR A 149 -19.96 -14.58 2.31
C THR A 149 -19.53 -15.81 1.53
#